data_AF-A0A415M422-F1
#
_entry.id   AF-A0A415M422-F1
#
_cell.length_a   1.000
_cell.length_b   1.000
_cell.length_c   1.000
_cell.angle_alpha   90.00
_cell.angle_beta   90.00
_cell.angle_gamma   90.00
#
_symmetry.space_group_name_H-M   'P 1'
#
loop_
_entity.id
_entity.type
_entity.pdbx_description
1 polymer ?
#
loop_
_entity_poly.entity_id
_entity_poly.type
_entity_poly.pdbx_seq_one_letter_code
_entity_poly.pdbx_strand_id
1 'polypeptide(L)'
;MATELIKIDEVKNILSSFPDIIGRNTNSVKKCNEAGQTLLDTIEGEGMNEAIDQAAADYLKKVNVTLKNMDERRKPITQIFDKVRSFFTSQEKEIDPKDSTTIPGKLVAKRNEYAKYKYEEEQKRKKIAEQKARIDSEKASYQQAIENNLLSYFNMYLTSKIVELQDIFTRLTYANFDREVIGITVFQTDYPKAHFDKFNEEEATYYISLETKKEIRRNVLQGKYEEFAQRYKAKLLSIRQDLIDRIPSKRKELAELEQLRLANAEAAAKAEEQRKQREAEEIAKQMEEIKRQEEVAKQESAMKAQRSSIGSLFSNAAASVAPPPTNAKVKEKIVVLHQQGYLEIFQMWWLNEGQSLPVEELEKIFKKMITYCEKQANSKDQKHIESQFISYEADVKAK
;
A
#
# COMPACT_ATOMS: atom_id res chain seq x y z
N MET A 1 -38.40 46.60 42.46
CA MET A 1 -39.17 46.54 43.72
C MET A 1 -39.22 47.94 44.29
N ALA A 2 -40.24 48.32 45.05
CA ALA A 2 -40.31 49.66 45.64
C ALA A 2 -39.10 49.83 46.58
N THR A 3 -38.14 50.65 46.17
CA THR A 3 -37.08 51.15 47.03
C THR A 3 -37.82 51.88 48.14
N GLU A 4 -37.91 51.27 49.34
CA GLU A 4 -38.41 51.99 50.50
C GLU A 4 -37.51 53.21 50.67
N LEU A 5 -38.03 54.37 50.27
CA LEU A 5 -37.32 55.63 50.42
C LEU A 5 -37.05 55.79 51.90
N ILE A 6 -35.77 55.67 52.26
CA ILE A 6 -35.30 56.15 53.54
C ILE A 6 -35.68 57.63 53.57
N LYS A 7 -36.63 57.99 54.42
CA LYS A 7 -36.95 59.39 54.69
C LYS A 7 -35.72 60.00 55.36
N ILE A 8 -34.94 60.74 54.58
CA ILE A 8 -33.68 61.35 55.01
C ILE A 8 -33.90 62.20 56.28
N ASP A 9 -35.08 62.80 56.43
CA ASP A 9 -35.46 63.55 57.62
C ASP A 9 -35.59 62.68 58.89
N GLU A 10 -36.11 61.45 58.78
CA GLU A 10 -36.17 60.51 59.92
C GLU A 10 -34.76 60.06 60.34
N VAL A 11 -33.86 59.85 59.38
CA VAL A 11 -32.45 59.52 59.64
C VAL A 11 -31.72 60.68 60.30
N LYS A 12 -31.90 61.88 59.77
CA LYS A 12 -31.29 63.10 60.31
C LYS A 12 -31.75 63.35 61.74
N ASN A 13 -33.06 63.26 62.02
CA ASN A 13 -33.61 63.49 63.35
C ASN A 13 -33.13 62.47 64.38
N ILE A 14 -33.06 61.18 64.04
CA ILE A 14 -32.58 60.15 64.97
C ILE A 14 -31.06 60.23 65.16
N LEU A 15 -30.28 60.52 64.11
CA LEU A 15 -28.85 60.74 64.25
C LEU A 15 -28.52 62.00 65.06
N SER A 16 -29.34 63.05 65.00
CA SER A 16 -29.19 64.22 65.87
C SER A 16 -29.36 63.88 67.36
N SER A 17 -30.15 62.84 67.68
CA SER A 17 -30.30 62.34 69.06
C SER A 17 -29.20 61.37 69.49
N PHE A 18 -28.32 60.94 68.58
CA PHE A 18 -27.26 59.96 68.85
C PHE A 18 -26.29 60.40 69.97
N PRO A 19 -25.74 61.63 69.97
CA PRO A 19 -24.83 62.07 71.04
C PRO A 19 -25.51 62.10 72.41
N ASP A 20 -26.79 62.50 72.46
CA ASP A 20 -27.58 62.55 73.68
C ASP A 20 -27.90 61.15 74.22
N ILE A 21 -28.26 60.19 73.34
CA ILE A 21 -28.47 58.79 73.72
C ILE A 21 -27.20 58.16 74.27
N ILE A 22 -26.05 58.36 73.61
CA ILE A 22 -24.74 57.91 74.10
C ILE A 22 -24.45 58.54 75.46
N GLY A 23 -24.60 59.86 75.59
CA GLY A 23 -24.37 60.58 76.84
C GLY A 23 -25.25 60.06 77.99
N ARG A 24 -26.55 59.85 77.75
CA ARG A 24 -27.48 59.29 78.75
C ARG A 24 -27.12 57.86 79.15
N ASN A 25 -26.75 57.01 78.20
CA ASN A 25 -26.35 55.64 78.49
C ASN A 25 -25.04 55.59 79.28
N THR A 26 -24.02 56.35 78.86
CA THR A 26 -22.75 56.49 79.59
C THR A 26 -22.98 56.97 81.02
N ASN A 27 -23.81 57.99 81.21
CA ASN A 27 -24.16 58.50 82.53
C ASN A 27 -24.97 57.50 83.37
N SER A 28 -25.87 56.74 82.75
CA SER A 28 -26.65 55.70 83.43
C SER A 28 -25.73 54.58 83.94
N VAL A 29 -24.78 54.13 83.11
CA VAL A 29 -23.76 53.14 83.50
C VAL A 29 -22.90 53.67 84.63
N LYS A 30 -22.40 54.90 84.51
CA LYS A 30 -21.59 55.55 85.55
C LYS A 30 -22.31 55.59 86.90
N LYS A 31 -23.52 56.13 86.95
CA LYS A 31 -24.31 56.24 88.19
C LYS A 31 -24.70 54.88 88.76
N CYS A 32 -25.02 53.91 87.90
CA CYS A 32 -25.32 52.56 88.33
C CYS A 32 -24.10 51.93 89.01
N ASN A 33 -22.91 52.05 88.40
CA ASN A 33 -21.67 51.54 88.96
C ASN A 33 -21.29 52.27 90.27
N GLU A 34 -21.44 53.59 90.35
CA GLU A 34 -21.19 54.36 91.57
C GLU A 34 -22.09 53.89 92.72
N ALA A 35 -23.40 53.74 92.47
CA ALA A 35 -24.34 53.26 93.48
C ALA A 35 -24.07 51.80 93.89
N GLY A 36 -23.73 50.95 92.93
CA GLY A 36 -23.31 49.58 93.21
C GLY A 36 -22.02 49.51 94.02
N GLN A 37 -21.04 50.37 93.72
CA GLN A 37 -19.79 50.44 94.45
C GLN A 37 -20.00 50.90 95.89
N THR A 38 -20.78 51.96 96.12
CA THR A 38 -21.12 52.39 97.49
C THR A 38 -21.81 51.29 98.30
N LEU A 39 -22.69 50.51 97.66
CA LEU A 39 -23.34 49.38 98.30
C LEU A 39 -22.34 48.25 98.62
N LEU A 40 -21.39 47.96 97.72
CA LEU A 40 -20.31 47.01 97.97
C LEU A 40 -19.41 47.47 99.12
N ASP A 41 -18.99 48.74 99.14
CA ASP A 41 -18.16 49.30 100.20
C ASP A 41 -18.87 49.18 101.58
N THR A 42 -20.19 49.33 101.60
CA THR A 42 -21.01 49.16 102.82
C THR A 42 -21.05 47.69 103.27
N ILE A 43 -21.21 46.75 102.32
CA ILE A 43 -21.17 45.30 102.58
C ILE A 43 -19.81 44.88 103.15
N GLU A 44 -18.72 45.43 102.61
CA GLU A 44 -17.35 45.12 103.07
C GLU A 44 -17.05 45.68 104.46
N GLY A 45 -17.59 46.84 104.81
CA GLY A 45 -17.37 47.50 106.11
C GLY A 45 -18.21 46.94 107.26
N GLU A 46 -19.49 46.65 107.02
CA GLU A 46 -20.45 46.28 108.08
C GLU A 46 -20.87 44.80 108.04
N GLY A 47 -20.51 44.07 106.98
CA GLY A 47 -21.01 42.72 106.73
C GLY A 47 -22.45 42.70 106.23
N MET A 48 -22.92 41.54 105.78
CA MET A 48 -24.27 41.41 105.23
C MET A 48 -25.32 41.37 106.35
N ASN A 49 -26.40 42.15 106.18
CA ASN A 49 -27.56 42.11 107.06
C ASN A 49 -28.86 42.27 106.23
N GLU A 50 -30.02 42.10 106.88
CA GLU A 50 -31.33 42.10 106.21
C GLU A 50 -31.66 43.43 105.50
N ALA A 51 -31.20 44.56 106.04
CA ALA A 51 -31.39 45.87 105.42
C ALA A 51 -30.52 46.06 104.17
N ILE A 52 -29.26 45.59 104.22
CA ILE A 52 -28.32 45.64 103.10
C ILE A 52 -28.73 44.66 101.99
N ASP A 53 -29.27 43.48 102.34
CA ASP A 53 -29.84 42.52 101.39
C ASP A 53 -31.00 43.13 100.60
N GLN A 54 -31.94 43.77 101.31
CA GLN A 54 -33.05 44.47 100.68
C GLN A 54 -32.56 45.62 99.76
N ALA A 55 -31.55 46.38 100.19
CA ALA A 55 -30.94 47.42 99.37
C ALA A 55 -30.26 46.86 98.10
N ALA A 56 -29.61 45.70 98.19
CA ALA A 56 -29.02 45.00 97.04
C ALA A 56 -30.06 44.47 96.07
N ALA A 57 -31.14 43.87 96.58
CA ALA A 57 -32.26 43.42 95.77
C ALA A 57 -32.90 44.59 95.02
N ASP A 58 -33.10 45.74 95.67
CA ASP A 58 -33.68 46.93 95.03
C ASP A 58 -32.71 47.62 94.06
N TYR A 59 -31.41 47.58 94.32
CA TYR A 59 -30.39 47.98 93.36
C TYR A 59 -30.45 47.13 92.08
N LEU A 60 -30.46 45.80 92.19
CA LEU A 60 -30.52 44.91 91.02
C LEU A 60 -31.82 45.06 90.21
N LYS A 61 -32.96 45.34 90.86
CA LYS A 61 -34.19 45.72 90.14
C LYS A 61 -33.98 46.99 89.31
N LYS A 62 -33.33 48.01 89.88
CA LYS A 62 -33.01 49.26 89.16
C LYS A 62 -32.00 49.05 88.03
N VAL A 63 -31.04 48.13 88.17
CA VAL A 63 -30.12 47.72 87.08
C VAL A 63 -30.91 47.18 85.89
N ASN A 64 -31.85 46.26 86.11
CA ASN A 64 -32.67 45.68 85.04
C ASN A 64 -33.53 46.73 84.33
N VAL A 65 -34.12 47.67 85.07
CA VAL A 65 -34.83 48.82 84.49
C VAL A 65 -33.88 49.69 83.65
N THR A 66 -32.65 49.91 84.14
CA THR A 66 -31.64 50.68 83.42
C THR A 66 -31.24 50.01 82.11
N LEU A 67 -31.01 48.69 82.10
CA LEU A 67 -30.71 47.92 80.88
C LEU A 67 -31.85 47.99 79.87
N LYS A 68 -33.10 47.83 80.32
CA LYS A 68 -34.28 47.96 79.45
C LYS A 68 -34.35 49.34 78.80
N ASN A 69 -34.17 50.40 79.58
CA ASN A 69 -34.18 51.77 79.07
C ASN A 69 -33.01 52.04 78.10
N MET A 70 -31.82 51.46 78.35
CA MET A 70 -30.68 51.54 77.43
C MET A 70 -30.97 50.84 76.10
N ASP A 71 -31.64 49.68 76.15
CA ASP A 71 -32.07 48.94 74.96
C ASP A 71 -33.10 49.72 74.14
N GLU A 72 -34.13 50.26 74.80
CA GLU A 72 -35.16 51.08 74.16
C GLU A 72 -34.57 52.33 73.50
N ARG A 73 -33.56 52.96 74.12
CA ARG A 73 -32.86 54.12 73.55
C ARG A 73 -31.99 53.76 72.33
N ARG A 74 -31.32 52.61 72.31
CA ARG A 74 -30.45 52.21 71.18
C ARG A 74 -31.23 51.65 69.99
N LYS A 75 -32.39 51.04 70.23
CA LYS A 75 -33.17 50.29 69.22
C LYS A 75 -33.50 51.10 67.95
N PRO A 76 -33.96 52.37 68.03
CA PRO A 76 -34.23 53.19 66.83
C PRO A 76 -32.96 53.45 65.99
N ILE A 77 -31.81 53.64 66.65
CA ILE A 77 -30.52 53.86 65.98
C ILE A 77 -30.10 52.60 65.22
N THR A 78 -30.14 51.43 65.87
CA THR A 78 -29.79 50.15 65.25
C THR A 78 -30.68 49.87 64.03
N GLN A 79 -31.99 50.07 64.16
CA GLN A 79 -32.94 49.88 63.05
C GLN A 79 -32.63 50.79 61.85
N ILE A 80 -32.22 52.04 62.08
CA ILE A 80 -31.83 52.94 60.99
C ILE A 80 -30.53 52.49 60.32
N PHE A 81 -29.51 52.09 61.08
CA PHE A 81 -28.28 51.56 60.49
C PHE A 81 -28.55 50.30 59.66
N ASP A 82 -29.43 49.40 60.13
CA ASP A 82 -29.83 48.23 59.37
C ASP A 82 -30.58 48.59 58.09
N LYS A 83 -31.47 49.60 58.12
CA LYS A 83 -32.17 50.13 56.94
C LYS A 83 -31.20 50.76 55.95
N VAL A 84 -30.27 51.59 56.40
CA VAL A 84 -29.24 52.24 55.56
C VAL A 84 -28.36 51.18 54.89
N ARG A 85 -27.88 50.18 55.64
CA ARG A 85 -27.13 49.05 55.08
C ARG A 85 -27.94 48.32 54.01
N SER A 86 -29.19 47.97 54.33
CA SER A 86 -30.07 47.25 53.41
C SER A 86 -30.36 48.04 52.13
N PHE A 87 -30.50 49.37 52.23
CA PHE A 87 -30.72 50.25 51.09
C PHE A 87 -29.53 50.23 50.12
N PHE A 88 -28.30 50.40 50.61
CA PHE A 88 -27.11 50.33 49.74
C PHE A 88 -26.96 48.95 49.08
N THR A 89 -27.12 47.87 49.84
CA THR A 89 -27.08 46.51 49.30
C THR A 89 -28.20 46.27 48.27
N SER A 90 -29.38 46.89 48.44
CA SER A 90 -30.47 46.79 47.46
C SER A 90 -30.15 47.51 46.15
N GLN A 91 -29.54 48.70 46.20
CA GLN A 91 -29.13 49.42 45.00
C GLN A 91 -28.06 48.67 44.22
N GLU A 92 -27.07 48.09 44.90
CA GLU A 92 -26.05 47.24 44.26
C GLU A 92 -26.69 46.07 43.52
N LYS A 93 -27.70 45.43 44.13
CA LYS A 93 -28.43 44.32 43.51
C LYS A 93 -29.27 44.74 42.30
N GLU A 94 -29.85 45.94 42.30
CA GLU A 94 -30.69 46.41 41.18
C GLU A 94 -29.93 46.54 39.86
N ILE A 95 -28.60 46.68 39.92
CA ILE A 95 -27.72 46.79 38.75
C ILE A 95 -26.71 45.65 38.63
N ASP A 96 -26.88 44.55 39.38
CA ASP A 96 -25.96 43.42 39.32
C ASP A 96 -26.02 42.75 37.93
N PRO A 97 -24.92 42.76 37.14
CA PRO A 97 -24.91 42.14 35.81
C PRO A 97 -24.97 40.61 35.84
N LYS A 98 -24.80 39.98 37.00
CA LYS A 98 -24.95 38.53 37.18
C LYS A 98 -26.39 38.12 37.40
N ASP A 99 -27.25 39.03 37.86
CA ASP A 99 -28.67 38.78 38.02
C ASP A 99 -29.40 39.02 36.69
N SER A 100 -29.91 37.93 36.10
CA SER A 100 -30.64 37.96 34.83
C SER A 100 -31.92 38.81 34.83
N THR A 101 -32.43 39.21 36.00
CA THR A 101 -33.64 40.03 36.12
C THR A 101 -33.36 41.53 35.99
N THR A 102 -32.12 41.96 36.25
CA THR A 102 -31.69 43.37 36.18
C THR A 102 -31.48 43.82 34.72
N ILE A 103 -31.43 45.13 34.49
CA ILE A 103 -31.17 45.68 33.15
C ILE A 103 -29.76 45.28 32.66
N PRO A 104 -28.67 45.41 33.45
CA PRO A 104 -27.35 44.94 33.04
C PRO A 104 -27.30 43.44 32.77
N GLY A 105 -27.94 42.60 33.58
CA GLY A 105 -27.99 41.15 33.36
C GLY A 105 -28.72 40.77 32.06
N LYS A 106 -29.83 41.46 31.74
CA LYS A 106 -30.52 41.31 30.45
C LYS A 106 -29.63 41.72 29.26
N LEU A 107 -28.82 42.77 29.41
CA LEU A 107 -27.87 43.18 28.37
C LEU A 107 -26.76 42.14 28.17
N VAL A 108 -26.22 41.57 29.26
CA VAL A 108 -25.24 40.46 29.19
C VAL A 108 -25.86 39.27 28.46
N ALA A 109 -27.09 38.88 28.79
CA ALA A 109 -27.80 37.81 28.09
C ALA A 109 -27.92 38.08 26.58
N LYS A 110 -28.30 39.31 26.18
CA LYS A 110 -28.39 39.70 24.77
C LYS A 110 -27.03 39.68 24.05
N ARG A 111 -25.95 40.10 24.71
CA ARG A 111 -24.58 39.99 24.16
C ARG A 111 -24.17 38.54 23.95
N ASN A 112 -24.50 37.66 24.90
CA ASN A 112 -24.22 36.24 24.81
C ASN A 112 -25.02 35.57 23.67
N GLU A 113 -26.31 35.93 23.50
CA GLU A 113 -27.13 35.50 22.36
C GLU A 113 -26.49 35.89 21.02
N TYR A 114 -26.03 37.14 20.88
CA TYR A 114 -25.38 37.60 19.65
C TYR A 114 -24.04 36.90 19.39
N ALA A 115 -23.21 36.70 20.42
CA ALA A 115 -21.97 35.96 20.31
C ALA A 115 -22.22 34.50 19.84
N LYS A 116 -23.26 33.85 20.39
CA LYS A 116 -23.70 32.53 19.94
C LYS A 116 -24.18 32.54 18.49
N TYR A 117 -25.02 33.50 18.10
CA TYR A 117 -25.47 33.66 16.72
C TYR A 117 -24.29 33.81 15.74
N LYS A 118 -23.30 34.65 16.07
CA LYS A 118 -22.11 34.84 15.23
C LYS A 118 -21.26 33.58 15.10
N TYR A 119 -21.09 32.84 16.20
CA TYR A 119 -20.41 31.55 16.17
C TYR A 119 -21.16 30.54 15.27
N GLU A 120 -22.49 30.46 15.37
CA GLU A 120 -23.31 29.58 14.54
C GLU A 120 -23.27 29.98 13.05
N GLU A 121 -23.29 31.27 12.71
CA GLU A 121 -23.10 31.75 11.33
C GLU A 121 -21.75 31.33 10.75
N GLU A 122 -20.67 31.49 11.52
CA GLU A 122 -19.33 31.09 11.06
C GLU A 122 -19.23 29.57 10.86
N GLN A 123 -19.79 28.77 11.78
CA GLN A 123 -19.86 27.32 11.65
C GLN A 123 -20.69 26.90 10.44
N LYS A 124 -21.83 27.55 10.17
CA LYS A 124 -22.62 27.31 8.96
C LYS A 124 -21.82 27.64 7.70
N ARG A 125 -21.11 28.77 7.68
CA ARG A 125 -20.25 29.18 6.55
C ARG A 125 -19.14 28.16 6.30
N LYS A 126 -18.47 27.66 7.35
CA LYS A 126 -17.45 26.61 7.26
C LYS A 126 -18.02 25.31 6.71
N LYS A 127 -19.15 24.83 7.24
CA LYS A 127 -19.82 23.61 6.75
C LYS A 127 -20.23 23.71 5.27
N ILE A 128 -20.77 24.85 4.84
CA ILE A 128 -21.14 25.07 3.44
C ILE A 128 -19.88 25.08 2.55
N ALA A 129 -18.81 25.75 2.99
CA ALA A 129 -17.54 25.77 2.26
C ALA A 129 -16.89 24.38 2.16
N GLU A 130 -16.88 23.61 3.25
CA GLU A 130 -16.39 22.23 3.26
C GLU A 130 -17.22 21.31 2.37
N GLN A 131 -18.55 21.42 2.43
CA GLN A 131 -19.44 20.64 1.57
C GLN A 131 -19.21 20.98 0.09
N LYS A 132 -19.08 22.26 -0.24
CA LYS A 132 -18.75 22.70 -1.60
C LYS A 132 -17.40 22.17 -2.05
N ALA A 133 -16.36 22.27 -1.20
CA ALA A 133 -15.04 21.74 -1.50
C ALA A 133 -15.05 20.22 -1.75
N ARG A 134 -15.83 19.45 -0.97
CA ARG A 134 -16.02 18.00 -1.20
C ARG A 134 -16.69 17.71 -2.53
N ILE A 135 -17.76 18.43 -2.86
CA ILE A 135 -18.46 18.30 -4.15
C ILE A 135 -17.52 18.62 -5.30
N ASP A 136 -16.82 19.75 -5.25
CA ASP A 136 -15.93 20.20 -6.32
C ASP A 136 -14.72 19.25 -6.48
N SER A 137 -14.17 18.76 -5.38
CA SER A 137 -13.11 17.74 -5.40
C SER A 137 -13.59 16.42 -5.99
N GLU A 138 -14.81 15.96 -5.66
CA GLU A 138 -15.35 14.73 -6.21
C GLU A 138 -15.69 14.87 -7.69
N LYS A 139 -16.20 16.04 -8.14
CA LYS A 139 -16.39 16.33 -9.57
C LYS A 139 -15.07 16.22 -10.34
N ALA A 140 -14.00 16.83 -9.82
CA ALA A 140 -12.68 16.77 -10.46
C ALA A 140 -12.13 15.34 -10.50
N SER A 141 -12.24 14.60 -9.38
CA SER A 141 -11.82 13.20 -9.31
C SER A 141 -12.61 12.32 -10.28
N TYR A 142 -13.93 12.49 -10.34
CA TYR A 142 -14.79 11.75 -11.25
C TYR A 142 -14.46 12.06 -12.71
N GLN A 143 -14.25 13.34 -13.05
CA GLN A 143 -13.81 13.74 -14.39
C GLN A 143 -12.50 13.05 -14.79
N GLN A 144 -11.48 13.11 -13.92
CA GLN A 144 -10.18 12.50 -14.17
C GLN A 144 -10.29 10.98 -14.32
N ALA A 145 -11.13 10.33 -13.52
CA ALA A 145 -11.34 8.89 -13.62
C ALA A 145 -11.94 8.49 -14.96
N ILE A 146 -12.99 9.19 -15.43
CA ILE A 146 -13.58 8.93 -16.75
C ILE A 146 -12.56 9.19 -17.87
N GLU A 147 -11.75 10.25 -17.79
CA GLU A 147 -10.69 10.53 -18.77
C GLU A 147 -9.65 9.40 -18.82
N ASN A 148 -9.17 8.95 -17.66
CA ASN A 148 -8.19 7.88 -17.56
C ASN A 148 -8.74 6.54 -18.07
N ASN A 149 -9.97 6.20 -17.67
CA ASN A 149 -10.65 4.98 -18.07
C ASN A 149 -10.88 4.97 -19.58
N LEU A 150 -11.34 6.09 -20.14
CA LEU A 150 -11.53 6.23 -21.58
C LEU A 150 -10.20 6.09 -22.35
N LEU A 151 -9.12 6.70 -21.86
CA LEU A 151 -7.80 6.60 -22.48
C LEU A 151 -7.26 5.17 -22.40
N SER A 152 -7.43 4.50 -21.27
CA SER A 152 -7.05 3.09 -21.08
C SER A 152 -7.81 2.20 -22.05
N TYR A 153 -9.13 2.34 -22.11
CA TYR A 153 -10.01 1.61 -23.03
C TYR A 153 -9.59 1.77 -24.49
N PHE A 154 -9.30 3.01 -24.90
CA PHE A 154 -8.75 3.29 -26.24
C PHE A 154 -7.40 2.61 -26.47
N ASN A 155 -6.45 2.74 -25.53
CA ASN A 155 -5.10 2.20 -25.68
C ASN A 155 -5.09 0.68 -25.72
N MET A 156 -5.96 0.00 -24.96
CA MET A 156 -6.12 -1.45 -25.01
C MET A 156 -6.55 -1.90 -26.42
N TYR A 157 -7.54 -1.21 -27.00
CA TYR A 157 -8.01 -1.51 -28.35
C TYR A 157 -6.94 -1.23 -29.41
N LEU A 158 -6.28 -0.07 -29.35
CA LEU A 158 -5.19 0.28 -30.26
C LEU A 158 -4.06 -0.76 -30.17
N THR A 159 -3.66 -1.15 -28.96
CA THR A 159 -2.61 -2.15 -28.74
C THR A 159 -3.01 -3.51 -29.31
N SER A 160 -4.24 -3.95 -29.08
CA SER A 160 -4.76 -5.20 -29.66
C SER A 160 -4.69 -5.18 -31.19
N LYS A 161 -5.03 -4.05 -31.83
CA LYS A 161 -4.95 -3.92 -33.29
C LYS A 161 -3.53 -3.80 -33.83
N ILE A 162 -2.62 -3.20 -33.07
CA ILE A 162 -1.19 -3.22 -33.39
C ILE A 162 -0.65 -4.65 -33.37
N VAL A 163 -0.97 -5.40 -32.30
CA VAL A 163 -0.55 -6.79 -32.16
C VAL A 163 -1.13 -7.64 -33.29
N GLU A 164 -2.42 -7.52 -33.58
CA GLU A 164 -3.07 -8.23 -34.70
C GLU A 164 -2.35 -7.99 -36.04
N LEU A 165 -1.97 -6.75 -36.33
CA LEU A 165 -1.26 -6.39 -37.55
C LEU A 165 0.18 -6.97 -37.59
N GLN A 166 0.92 -6.88 -36.48
CA GLN A 166 2.27 -7.44 -36.38
C GLN A 166 2.29 -8.97 -36.45
N ASP A 167 1.25 -9.58 -35.91
CA ASP A 167 1.03 -11.01 -35.90
C ASP A 167 0.83 -11.58 -37.31
N ILE A 168 0.11 -10.86 -38.19
CA ILE A 168 -0.02 -11.24 -39.61
C ILE A 168 1.36 -11.35 -40.24
N PHE A 169 2.23 -10.35 -40.03
CA PHE A 169 3.58 -10.35 -40.56
C PHE A 169 4.46 -11.48 -39.98
N THR A 170 4.35 -11.71 -38.67
CA THR A 170 5.16 -12.73 -37.98
C THR A 170 4.77 -14.15 -38.41
N ARG A 171 3.50 -14.39 -38.74
CA ARG A 171 2.98 -15.68 -39.21
C ARG A 171 3.12 -15.91 -40.72
N LEU A 172 3.84 -15.04 -41.43
CA LEU A 172 4.15 -15.26 -42.84
C LEU A 172 4.99 -16.53 -43.02
N THR A 173 4.53 -17.38 -43.92
CA THR A 173 5.20 -18.58 -44.41
C THR A 173 5.33 -18.49 -45.92
N TYR A 174 6.17 -19.34 -46.52
CA TYR A 174 6.30 -19.36 -47.97
C TYR A 174 4.96 -19.62 -48.69
N ALA A 175 4.11 -20.48 -48.13
CA ALA A 175 2.85 -20.90 -48.75
C ALA A 175 1.72 -19.85 -48.67
N ASN A 176 1.64 -19.09 -47.56
CA ASN A 176 0.55 -18.10 -47.34
C ASN A 176 0.96 -16.66 -47.68
N PHE A 177 2.20 -16.44 -48.16
CA PHE A 177 2.82 -15.13 -48.26
C PHE A 177 1.97 -14.11 -49.01
N ASP A 178 1.58 -14.41 -50.25
CA ASP A 178 0.90 -13.45 -51.12
C ASP A 178 -0.50 -13.09 -50.60
N ARG A 179 -1.19 -14.04 -49.95
CA ARG A 179 -2.50 -13.81 -49.34
C ARG A 179 -2.41 -12.90 -48.11
N GLU A 180 -1.50 -13.20 -47.19
CA GLU A 180 -1.39 -12.49 -45.91
C GLU A 180 -0.79 -11.08 -46.08
N VAL A 181 0.08 -10.87 -47.08
CA VAL A 181 0.61 -9.54 -47.43
C VAL A 181 -0.50 -8.57 -47.87
N ILE A 182 -1.50 -9.05 -48.60
CA ILE A 182 -2.69 -8.25 -48.94
C ILE A 182 -3.37 -7.80 -47.65
N GLY A 183 -3.52 -8.71 -46.68
CA GLY A 183 -4.08 -8.43 -45.35
C GLY A 183 -3.37 -7.28 -44.62
N ILE A 184 -2.04 -7.22 -44.69
CA ILE A 184 -1.25 -6.10 -44.12
C ILE A 184 -1.54 -4.80 -44.87
N THR A 185 -1.60 -4.85 -46.21
CA THR A 185 -1.76 -3.64 -47.04
C THR A 185 -3.15 -3.01 -46.89
N VAL A 186 -4.19 -3.84 -46.83
CA VAL A 186 -5.59 -3.38 -46.72
C VAL A 186 -6.09 -3.29 -45.28
N PHE A 187 -5.22 -3.48 -44.28
CA PHE A 187 -5.60 -3.41 -42.88
C PHE A 187 -6.27 -2.07 -42.54
N GLN A 188 -7.43 -2.13 -41.88
CA GLN A 188 -8.24 -0.96 -41.57
C GLN A 188 -7.54 -0.06 -40.54
N THR A 189 -7.38 1.22 -40.88
CA THR A 189 -6.72 2.22 -40.02
C THR A 189 -7.66 3.27 -39.47
N ASP A 190 -8.95 3.23 -39.82
CA ASP A 190 -9.95 4.13 -39.24
C ASP A 190 -10.48 3.57 -37.92
N TYR A 191 -10.53 4.42 -36.89
CA TYR A 191 -10.99 4.02 -35.56
C TYR A 191 -12.51 3.78 -35.55
N PRO A 192 -13.00 2.59 -35.13
CA PRO A 192 -14.43 2.32 -35.18
C PRO A 192 -15.20 3.15 -34.16
N LYS A 193 -16.13 3.99 -34.64
CA LYS A 193 -17.04 4.77 -33.78
C LYS A 193 -17.86 3.87 -32.84
N ALA A 194 -18.27 2.70 -33.32
CA ALA A 194 -18.99 1.71 -32.52
C ALA A 194 -18.19 1.18 -31.31
N HIS A 195 -16.85 1.17 -31.35
CA HIS A 195 -16.04 0.83 -30.18
C HIS A 195 -16.07 1.97 -29.17
N PHE A 196 -15.85 3.20 -29.62
CA PHE A 196 -15.91 4.39 -28.77
C PHE A 196 -17.28 4.55 -28.09
N ASP A 197 -18.38 4.37 -28.82
CA ASP A 197 -19.74 4.54 -28.31
C ASP A 197 -20.15 3.46 -27.29
N LYS A 198 -19.46 2.31 -27.28
CA LYS A 198 -19.67 1.24 -26.29
C LYS A 198 -19.01 1.53 -24.94
N PHE A 199 -18.15 2.54 -24.84
CA PHE A 199 -17.54 2.91 -23.57
C PHE A 199 -18.62 3.30 -22.55
N ASN A 200 -18.70 2.56 -21.45
CA ASN A 200 -19.72 2.69 -20.42
C ASN A 200 -19.16 2.60 -19.00
N GLU A 201 -17.84 2.66 -18.81
CA GLU A 201 -17.24 2.63 -17.47
C GLU A 201 -17.70 3.83 -16.64
N GLU A 202 -17.98 3.56 -15.36
CA GLU A 202 -18.45 4.54 -14.39
C GLU A 202 -17.72 4.35 -13.06
N GLU A 203 -17.63 5.45 -12.31
CA GLU A 203 -17.11 5.43 -10.95
C GLU A 203 -18.19 5.76 -9.90
N ALA A 204 -18.01 5.15 -8.73
CA ALA A 204 -18.84 5.41 -7.57
C ALA A 204 -18.61 6.84 -7.04
N THR A 205 -19.69 7.50 -6.62
CA THR A 205 -19.62 8.85 -6.03
C THR A 205 -20.64 8.99 -4.90
N TYR A 206 -20.39 9.92 -3.99
CA TYR A 206 -21.14 10.09 -2.76
C TYR A 206 -21.75 11.48 -2.60
N TYR A 207 -21.17 12.50 -3.21
CA TYR A 207 -21.54 13.91 -3.03
C TYR A 207 -22.11 14.56 -4.29
N ILE A 208 -21.88 14.00 -5.48
CA ILE A 208 -22.43 14.51 -6.76
C ILE A 208 -23.68 13.75 -7.21
N SER A 209 -24.59 14.48 -7.86
CA SER A 209 -25.84 13.91 -8.38
C SER A 209 -25.63 13.15 -9.70
N LEU A 210 -26.61 12.32 -10.06
CA LEU A 210 -26.62 11.62 -11.35
C LEU A 210 -26.63 12.59 -12.55
N GLU A 211 -27.28 13.75 -12.42
CA GLU A 211 -27.28 14.77 -13.49
C GLU A 211 -25.88 15.36 -13.70
N THR A 212 -25.20 15.71 -12.60
CA THR A 212 -23.81 16.19 -12.65
C THR A 212 -22.88 15.14 -13.25
N LYS A 213 -23.06 13.85 -12.93
CA LYS A 213 -22.29 12.76 -13.58
C LYS A 213 -22.48 12.74 -15.09
N LYS A 214 -23.73 12.82 -15.55
CA LYS A 214 -24.08 12.81 -16.98
C LYS A 214 -23.48 14.03 -17.70
N GLU A 215 -23.51 15.19 -17.06
CA GLU A 215 -22.90 16.41 -17.59
C GLU A 215 -21.38 16.30 -17.71
N ILE A 216 -20.69 15.90 -16.64
CA ILE A 216 -19.23 15.69 -16.66
C ILE A 216 -18.86 14.70 -17.75
N ARG A 217 -19.57 13.55 -17.84
CA ARG A 217 -19.31 12.54 -18.86
C ARG A 217 -19.46 13.10 -20.28
N ARG A 218 -20.51 13.87 -20.54
CA ARG A 218 -20.73 14.52 -21.84
C ARG A 218 -19.57 15.45 -22.20
N ASN A 219 -19.13 16.27 -21.24
CA ASN A 219 -18.05 17.22 -21.43
C ASN A 219 -16.71 16.50 -21.67
N VAL A 220 -16.42 15.43 -20.93
CA VAL A 220 -15.20 14.62 -21.11
C VAL A 220 -15.16 13.96 -22.47
N LEU A 221 -16.28 13.41 -22.95
CA LEU A 221 -16.32 12.69 -24.24
C LEU A 221 -16.33 13.63 -25.45
N GLN A 222 -16.65 14.91 -25.25
CA GLN A 222 -16.75 15.88 -26.33
C GLN A 222 -15.40 16.07 -27.04
N GLY A 223 -15.37 15.84 -28.35
CA GLY A 223 -14.17 15.98 -29.18
C GLY A 223 -13.12 14.87 -29.01
N LYS A 224 -13.30 13.95 -28.06
CA LYS A 224 -12.34 12.86 -27.82
C LYS A 224 -12.34 11.79 -28.90
N TYR A 225 -13.46 11.59 -29.57
CA TYR A 225 -13.51 10.66 -30.69
C TYR A 225 -12.58 11.10 -31.82
N GLU A 226 -12.64 12.37 -32.22
CA GLU A 226 -11.83 12.93 -33.30
C GLU A 226 -10.33 12.87 -32.94
N GLU A 227 -9.98 13.23 -31.70
CA GLU A 227 -8.61 13.13 -31.17
C GLU A 227 -8.07 11.69 -31.27
N PHE A 228 -8.83 10.72 -30.77
CA PHE A 228 -8.43 9.32 -30.78
C PHE A 228 -8.43 8.70 -32.16
N ALA A 229 -9.38 9.07 -33.03
CA ALA A 229 -9.40 8.60 -34.41
C ALA A 229 -8.16 9.03 -35.18
N GLN A 230 -7.72 10.28 -35.00
CA GLN A 230 -6.47 10.78 -35.60
C GLN A 230 -5.25 10.03 -35.05
N ARG A 231 -5.15 9.88 -33.73
CA ARG A 231 -4.04 9.17 -33.08
C ARG A 231 -3.95 7.70 -33.50
N TYR A 232 -5.10 7.01 -33.53
CA TYR A 232 -5.22 5.62 -33.97
C TYR A 232 -4.73 5.44 -35.41
N LYS A 233 -5.25 6.29 -36.32
CA LYS A 233 -4.91 6.25 -37.73
C LYS A 233 -3.42 6.51 -37.97
N ALA A 234 -2.88 7.57 -37.35
CA ALA A 234 -1.46 7.90 -37.48
C ALA A 234 -0.56 6.74 -37.01
N LYS A 235 -0.87 6.13 -35.87
CA LYS A 235 -0.06 5.04 -35.31
C LYS A 235 -0.12 3.77 -36.15
N LEU A 236 -1.30 3.35 -36.59
CA LEU A 236 -1.44 2.16 -37.44
C LEU A 236 -0.87 2.36 -38.84
N LEU A 237 -1.02 3.55 -39.44
CA LEU A 237 -0.39 3.86 -40.72
C LEU A 237 1.13 3.74 -40.64
N SER A 238 1.74 4.28 -39.59
CA SER A 238 3.18 4.19 -39.36
C SER A 238 3.67 2.74 -39.24
N ILE A 239 2.99 1.92 -38.44
CA ILE A 239 3.37 0.50 -38.26
C ILE A 239 3.14 -0.29 -39.54
N ARG A 240 2.00 -0.08 -40.21
CA ARG A 240 1.70 -0.75 -41.48
C ARG A 240 2.75 -0.44 -42.53
N GLN A 241 3.19 0.82 -42.63
CA GLN A 241 4.24 1.20 -43.57
C GLN A 241 5.57 0.52 -43.25
N ASP A 242 5.99 0.50 -41.98
CA ASP A 242 7.20 -0.20 -41.54
C ASP A 242 7.15 -1.70 -41.86
N LEU A 243 5.99 -2.34 -41.68
CA LEU A 243 5.82 -3.75 -42.07
C LEU A 243 5.90 -3.93 -43.59
N ILE A 244 5.23 -3.05 -44.37
CA ILE A 244 5.27 -3.09 -45.84
C ILE A 244 6.70 -3.00 -46.34
N ASP A 245 7.51 -2.10 -45.78
CA ASP A 245 8.90 -1.90 -46.18
C ASP A 245 9.77 -3.15 -45.87
N ARG A 246 9.37 -3.97 -44.90
CA ARG A 246 10.06 -5.23 -44.51
C ARG A 246 9.59 -6.46 -45.30
N ILE A 247 8.47 -6.39 -46.01
CA ILE A 247 7.91 -7.51 -46.80
C ILE A 247 8.93 -8.09 -47.79
N PRO A 248 9.66 -7.30 -48.60
CA PRO A 248 10.61 -7.85 -49.56
C PRO A 248 11.71 -8.69 -48.91
N SER A 249 12.27 -8.19 -47.81
CA SER A 249 13.30 -8.92 -47.03
C SER A 249 12.74 -10.21 -46.45
N LYS A 250 11.53 -10.18 -45.89
CA LYS A 250 10.88 -11.39 -45.34
C LYS A 250 10.56 -12.42 -46.42
N ARG A 251 10.17 -11.98 -47.62
CA ARG A 251 9.96 -12.89 -48.77
C ARG A 251 11.24 -13.64 -49.12
N LYS A 252 12.36 -12.93 -49.18
CA LYS A 252 13.67 -13.51 -49.49
C LYS A 252 14.09 -14.53 -48.43
N GLU A 253 13.97 -14.18 -47.15
CA GLU A 253 14.26 -15.08 -46.02
C GLU A 253 13.44 -16.37 -46.10
N LEU A 254 12.12 -16.28 -46.31
CA LEU A 254 11.24 -17.45 -46.41
C LEU A 254 11.52 -18.31 -47.64
N ALA A 255 11.90 -17.69 -48.77
CA ALA A 255 12.29 -18.42 -49.97
C ALA A 255 13.59 -19.21 -49.77
N GLU A 256 14.59 -18.62 -49.12
CA GLU A 256 15.85 -19.30 -48.77
C GLU A 256 15.61 -20.49 -47.83
N LEU A 257 14.75 -20.32 -46.81
CA LEU A 257 14.36 -21.40 -45.91
C LEU A 257 13.65 -22.55 -46.63
N GLU A 258 12.73 -22.27 -47.57
CA GLU A 258 12.06 -23.33 -48.33
C GLU A 258 13.03 -24.05 -49.28
N GLN A 259 13.96 -23.34 -49.90
CA GLN A 259 15.02 -23.95 -50.72
C GLN A 259 15.91 -24.89 -49.89
N LEU A 260 16.32 -24.47 -48.69
CA LEU A 260 17.06 -25.33 -47.76
C LEU A 260 16.25 -26.56 -47.35
N ARG A 261 14.94 -26.40 -47.10
CA ARG A 261 14.04 -27.51 -46.76
C ARG A 261 13.95 -28.54 -47.89
N LEU A 262 13.80 -28.07 -49.13
CA LEU A 262 13.77 -28.93 -50.33
C LEU A 262 15.11 -29.65 -50.53
N ALA A 263 16.24 -28.94 -50.42
CA ALA A 263 17.57 -29.52 -50.55
C ALA A 263 17.84 -30.60 -49.49
N ASN A 264 17.44 -30.34 -48.23
CA ASN A 264 17.56 -31.31 -47.15
C ASN A 264 16.67 -32.55 -47.36
N ALA A 265 15.44 -32.35 -47.86
CA ALA A 265 14.54 -33.45 -48.19
C ALA A 265 15.06 -34.30 -49.34
N GLU A 266 15.62 -33.67 -50.38
CA GLU A 266 16.24 -34.37 -51.51
C GLU A 266 17.50 -35.13 -51.08
N ALA A 267 18.35 -34.53 -50.25
CA ALA A 267 19.54 -35.19 -49.69
C ALA A 267 19.15 -36.38 -48.81
N ALA A 268 18.11 -36.26 -47.98
CA ALA A 268 17.58 -37.35 -47.17
C ALA A 268 17.01 -38.48 -48.04
N ALA A 269 16.25 -38.15 -49.09
CA ALA A 269 15.71 -39.14 -50.03
C ALA A 269 16.83 -39.90 -50.78
N LYS A 270 17.86 -39.18 -51.27
CA LYS A 270 19.05 -39.80 -51.88
C LYS A 270 19.81 -40.69 -50.90
N ALA A 271 19.95 -40.26 -49.65
CA ALA A 271 20.59 -41.07 -48.61
C ALA A 271 19.79 -42.34 -48.31
N GLU A 272 18.46 -42.28 -48.29
CA GLU A 272 17.60 -43.46 -48.11
C GLU A 272 17.67 -44.41 -49.32
N GLU A 273 17.67 -43.88 -50.53
CA GLU A 273 17.80 -44.69 -51.75
C GLU A 273 19.18 -45.38 -51.82
N GLN A 274 20.25 -44.67 -51.47
CA GLN A 274 21.59 -45.25 -51.33
C GLN A 274 21.70 -46.29 -50.21
N ARG A 275 20.90 -46.17 -49.14
CA ARG A 275 20.80 -47.21 -48.11
C ARG A 275 20.11 -48.45 -48.65
N LYS A 276 18.97 -48.30 -49.34
CA LYS A 276 18.24 -49.41 -49.96
C LYS A 276 19.07 -50.14 -51.02
N GLN A 277 19.84 -49.42 -51.83
CA GLN A 277 20.75 -50.02 -52.81
C GLN A 277 21.89 -50.81 -52.14
N ARG A 278 22.50 -50.27 -51.07
CA ARG A 278 23.52 -51.00 -50.29
C ARG A 278 22.95 -52.25 -49.61
N GLU A 279 21.75 -52.16 -49.03
CA GLU A 279 21.06 -53.31 -48.44
C GLU A 279 20.75 -54.39 -49.50
N ALA A 280 20.30 -53.98 -50.70
CA ALA A 280 20.05 -54.92 -51.81
C ALA A 280 21.33 -55.57 -52.37
N GLU A 281 22.43 -54.80 -52.47
CA GLU A 281 23.74 -55.32 -52.88
C GLU A 281 24.34 -56.27 -51.84
N GLU A 282 24.18 -55.98 -50.55
CA GLU A 282 24.61 -56.88 -49.47
C GLU A 282 23.79 -58.18 -49.47
N ILE A 283 22.48 -58.10 -49.68
CA ILE A 283 21.61 -59.28 -49.84
C ILE A 283 22.01 -60.08 -51.10
N ALA A 284 22.34 -59.42 -52.21
CA ALA A 284 22.80 -60.09 -53.43
C ALA A 284 24.16 -60.78 -53.23
N LYS A 285 25.12 -60.11 -52.59
CA LYS A 285 26.43 -60.71 -52.23
C LYS A 285 26.28 -61.88 -51.27
N GLN A 286 25.38 -61.81 -50.30
CA GLN A 286 25.08 -62.93 -49.41
C GLN A 286 24.44 -64.10 -50.17
N MET A 287 23.52 -63.85 -51.12
CA MET A 287 22.97 -64.91 -51.97
C MET A 287 24.00 -65.53 -52.91
N GLU A 288 24.94 -64.73 -53.42
CA GLU A 288 26.03 -65.21 -54.28
C GLU A 288 27.07 -66.01 -53.48
N GLU A 289 27.39 -65.59 -52.26
CA GLU A 289 28.23 -66.36 -51.33
C GLU A 289 27.55 -67.67 -50.91
N ILE A 290 26.23 -67.67 -50.67
CA ILE A 290 25.45 -68.90 -50.41
C ILE A 290 25.49 -69.85 -51.62
N LYS A 291 25.37 -69.34 -52.87
CA LYS A 291 25.52 -70.16 -54.08
C LYS A 291 26.93 -70.72 -54.24
N ARG A 292 27.96 -69.93 -53.91
CA ARG A 292 29.37 -70.36 -53.96
C ARG A 292 29.65 -71.42 -52.90
N GLN A 293 29.07 -71.29 -51.71
CA GLN A 293 29.13 -72.31 -50.66
C GLN A 293 28.33 -73.57 -51.04
N GLU A 294 27.22 -73.46 -51.76
CA GLU A 294 26.51 -74.62 -52.33
C GLU A 294 27.31 -75.32 -53.44
N GLU A 295 28.05 -74.58 -54.27
CA GLU A 295 28.95 -75.16 -55.30
C GLU A 295 30.19 -75.81 -54.67
N VAL A 296 30.78 -75.20 -53.64
CA VAL A 296 31.86 -75.80 -52.86
C VAL A 296 31.35 -77.03 -52.09
N ALA A 297 30.13 -77.01 -51.54
CA ALA A 297 29.52 -78.19 -50.92
C ALA A 297 29.18 -79.29 -51.95
N LYS A 298 28.86 -78.95 -53.20
CA LYS A 298 28.73 -79.92 -54.31
C LYS A 298 30.08 -80.48 -54.78
N GLN A 299 31.18 -79.74 -54.65
CA GLN A 299 32.53 -80.22 -54.95
C GLN A 299 33.15 -81.01 -53.77
N GLU A 300 32.90 -80.63 -52.52
CA GLU A 300 33.34 -81.37 -51.32
C GLU A 300 32.50 -82.64 -51.06
N SER A 301 31.26 -82.71 -51.57
CA SER A 301 30.45 -83.96 -51.57
C SER A 301 30.76 -84.91 -52.74
N ALA A 302 31.58 -84.48 -53.71
CA ALA A 302 32.10 -85.32 -54.80
C ALA A 302 33.55 -85.81 -54.58
N MET A 303 34.31 -85.19 -53.67
CA MET A 303 35.67 -85.61 -53.27
C MET A 303 35.74 -86.06 -51.80
N LYS A 304 34.84 -86.96 -51.39
CA LYS A 304 34.97 -87.67 -50.11
C LYS A 304 34.54 -89.13 -50.22
N ALA A 305 35.20 -89.84 -51.15
CA ALA A 305 35.08 -91.28 -51.31
C ALA A 305 36.38 -91.97 -51.77
N GLN A 306 37.55 -91.66 -51.19
CA GLN A 306 38.68 -92.63 -51.15
C GLN A 306 39.74 -92.32 -50.05
N ARG A 307 39.57 -92.96 -48.88
CA ARG A 307 40.55 -93.71 -48.05
C ARG A 307 41.89 -93.02 -47.68
N SER A 308 42.15 -92.58 -46.44
CA SER A 308 42.51 -93.30 -45.17
C SER A 308 43.94 -93.91 -45.09
N SER A 309 44.74 -93.48 -44.09
CA SER A 309 45.65 -94.23 -43.18
C SER A 309 46.86 -93.35 -42.77
N ILE A 310 46.95 -92.79 -41.55
CA ILE A 310 47.47 -93.30 -40.24
C ILE A 310 48.98 -93.61 -40.19
N GLY A 311 49.66 -93.02 -39.19
CA GLY A 311 50.94 -93.43 -38.59
C GLY A 311 51.86 -92.23 -38.27
N SER A 312 51.67 -91.44 -37.19
CA SER A 312 51.94 -91.72 -35.77
C SER A 312 53.40 -92.11 -35.46
N LEU A 313 54.18 -91.20 -34.83
CA LEU A 313 54.86 -91.38 -33.52
C LEU A 313 56.15 -90.54 -33.33
N PHE A 314 56.38 -90.22 -32.05
CA PHE A 314 57.51 -89.57 -31.36
C PHE A 314 57.40 -88.05 -31.18
N SER A 315 56.78 -87.53 -30.10
CA SER A 315 56.95 -87.68 -28.64
C SER A 315 58.03 -86.75 -28.04
N ASN A 316 57.60 -86.07 -26.97
CA ASN A 316 58.38 -85.53 -25.86
C ASN A 316 59.34 -84.35 -26.13
N ALA A 317 58.96 -83.17 -25.64
CA ALA A 317 59.55 -82.64 -24.41
C ALA A 317 58.74 -81.43 -23.92
N ALA A 318 58.34 -81.50 -22.65
CA ALA A 318 57.68 -80.44 -21.93
C ALA A 318 58.64 -79.27 -21.68
N ALA A 319 58.19 -78.07 -22.02
CA ALA A 319 58.67 -76.83 -21.43
C ALA A 319 57.54 -75.80 -21.54
N SER A 320 57.16 -75.30 -20.37
CA SER A 320 56.47 -74.03 -20.17
C SER A 320 57.04 -72.93 -21.06
N VAL A 321 56.20 -72.09 -21.66
CA VAL A 321 56.18 -70.63 -21.45
C VAL A 321 54.79 -70.13 -21.82
N ALA A 322 54.31 -69.25 -20.95
CA ALA A 322 53.14 -68.38 -20.93
C ALA A 322 52.55 -67.87 -22.27
N PRO A 323 51.27 -67.40 -22.26
CA PRO A 323 50.82 -66.38 -23.20
C PRO A 323 51.68 -65.13 -22.96
N PRO A 324 52.12 -64.30 -23.93
CA PRO A 324 51.27 -63.29 -24.60
C PRO A 324 51.95 -62.71 -25.90
N PRO A 325 51.98 -61.39 -26.21
CA PRO A 325 50.92 -60.44 -26.60
C PRO A 325 51.23 -59.77 -27.97
N THR A 326 50.30 -59.05 -28.59
CA THR A 326 50.30 -57.56 -28.57
C THR A 326 48.93 -57.13 -29.08
N ASN A 327 48.04 -56.69 -28.18
CA ASN A 327 48.05 -55.35 -27.58
C ASN A 327 47.87 -54.23 -28.62
N ALA A 328 46.75 -54.24 -29.34
CA ALA A 328 46.06 -52.98 -29.59
C ALA A 328 44.64 -53.12 -29.07
N LYS A 329 44.40 -52.66 -27.84
CA LYS A 329 43.11 -52.06 -27.55
C LYS A 329 43.09 -50.84 -28.46
N VAL A 330 42.48 -50.95 -29.65
CA VAL A 330 42.28 -49.81 -30.55
C VAL A 330 41.29 -48.90 -29.82
N LYS A 331 41.83 -48.10 -28.91
CA LYS A 331 41.12 -47.00 -28.30
C LYS A 331 41.28 -45.86 -29.27
N GLU A 332 40.18 -45.46 -29.89
CA GLU A 332 40.12 -44.21 -30.62
C GLU A 332 40.46 -43.09 -29.62
N LYS A 333 41.52 -42.33 -29.92
CA LYS A 333 41.92 -41.18 -29.12
C LYS A 333 41.32 -39.95 -29.76
N ILE A 334 40.52 -39.22 -28.99
CA ILE A 334 39.97 -37.94 -29.44
C ILE A 334 41.13 -36.95 -29.64
N VAL A 335 41.20 -36.36 -30.83
CA VAL A 335 42.07 -35.20 -31.14
C VAL A 335 41.13 -34.04 -31.48
N VAL A 336 41.10 -33.03 -30.62
CA VAL A 336 40.20 -31.88 -30.81
C VAL A 336 40.85 -30.90 -31.79
N LEU A 337 40.30 -30.81 -32.99
CA LEU A 337 40.81 -29.96 -34.09
C LEU A 337 40.33 -28.50 -33.98
N HIS A 338 39.25 -28.26 -33.25
CA HIS A 338 38.63 -26.94 -33.10
C HIS A 338 38.03 -26.77 -31.70
N GLN A 339 38.02 -25.55 -31.15
CA GLN A 339 37.55 -25.28 -29.78
C GLN A 339 36.12 -25.76 -29.53
N GLN A 340 35.25 -25.68 -30.55
CA GLN A 340 33.87 -26.18 -30.49
C GLN A 340 33.78 -27.68 -30.19
N GLY A 341 34.78 -28.48 -30.58
CA GLY A 341 34.80 -29.92 -30.33
C GLY A 341 34.82 -30.28 -28.85
N TYR A 342 35.27 -29.39 -27.95
CA TYR A 342 35.15 -29.61 -26.51
C TYR A 342 33.69 -29.56 -26.02
N LEU A 343 32.83 -28.77 -26.65
CA LEU A 343 31.40 -28.73 -26.32
C LEU A 343 30.68 -29.99 -26.81
N GLU A 344 31.07 -30.55 -27.94
CA GLU A 344 30.53 -31.81 -28.46
C GLU A 344 30.94 -33.01 -27.59
N ILE A 345 32.19 -33.04 -27.12
CA ILE A 345 32.66 -34.03 -26.15
C ILE A 345 31.88 -33.91 -24.85
N PHE A 346 31.68 -32.67 -24.37
CA PHE A 346 30.89 -32.40 -23.17
C PHE A 346 29.45 -32.88 -23.33
N GLN A 347 28.79 -32.57 -24.45
CA GLN A 347 27.42 -32.97 -24.73
C GLN A 347 27.27 -34.49 -24.80
N MET A 348 28.22 -35.18 -25.46
CA MET A 348 28.23 -36.65 -25.53
C MET A 348 28.38 -37.26 -24.12
N TRP A 349 29.28 -36.74 -23.30
CA TRP A 349 29.46 -37.24 -21.93
C TRP A 349 28.26 -36.94 -21.03
N TRP A 350 27.70 -35.73 -21.12
CA TRP A 350 26.57 -35.30 -20.29
C TRP A 350 25.31 -36.14 -20.53
N LEU A 351 24.98 -36.44 -21.80
CA LEU A 351 23.81 -37.24 -22.16
C LEU A 351 23.91 -38.71 -21.76
N ASN A 352 25.14 -39.26 -21.67
CA ASN A 352 25.33 -40.69 -21.41
C ASN A 352 25.70 -41.02 -19.96
N GLU A 353 26.41 -40.13 -19.27
CA GLU A 353 26.92 -40.39 -17.92
C GLU A 353 26.63 -39.22 -16.97
N GLY A 354 26.95 -37.98 -17.39
CA GLY A 354 26.89 -36.81 -16.54
C GLY A 354 25.52 -36.53 -15.90
N GLN A 355 24.42 -36.65 -16.66
CA GLN A 355 23.07 -36.39 -16.14
C GLN A 355 22.60 -37.36 -15.04
N SER A 356 23.26 -38.52 -14.91
CA SER A 356 22.89 -39.59 -13.96
C SER A 356 23.73 -39.60 -12.69
N LEU A 357 24.77 -38.77 -12.61
CA LEU A 357 25.67 -38.71 -11.47
C LEU A 357 25.10 -37.86 -10.31
N PRO A 358 25.40 -38.21 -9.05
CA PRO A 358 25.06 -37.38 -7.89
C PRO A 358 25.73 -36.00 -7.94
N VAL A 359 25.10 -35.02 -7.31
CA VAL A 359 25.56 -33.61 -7.30
C VAL A 359 26.97 -33.48 -6.73
N GLU A 360 27.33 -34.25 -5.70
CA GLU A 360 28.66 -34.21 -5.08
C GLU A 360 29.79 -34.72 -6.00
N GLU A 361 29.47 -35.62 -6.94
CA GLU A 361 30.42 -36.09 -7.95
C GLU A 361 30.55 -35.09 -9.09
N LEU A 362 29.42 -34.52 -9.53
CA LEU A 362 29.41 -33.45 -10.52
C LEU A 362 30.17 -32.22 -10.04
N GLU A 363 30.02 -31.83 -8.78
CA GLU A 363 30.76 -30.70 -8.19
C GLU A 363 32.29 -30.91 -8.28
N LYS A 364 32.77 -32.14 -8.05
CA LYS A 364 34.20 -32.47 -8.20
C LYS A 364 34.66 -32.37 -9.65
N ILE A 365 33.85 -32.83 -10.60
CA ILE A 365 34.15 -32.80 -12.04
C ILE A 365 34.16 -31.35 -12.55
N PHE A 366 33.20 -30.52 -12.13
CA PHE A 366 33.04 -29.14 -12.57
C PHE A 366 33.77 -28.10 -11.73
N LYS A 367 34.52 -28.51 -10.70
CA LYS A 367 35.19 -27.62 -9.74
C LYS A 367 35.91 -26.43 -10.40
N LYS A 368 36.63 -26.66 -11.50
CA LYS A 368 37.35 -25.58 -12.21
C LYS A 368 36.41 -24.55 -12.86
N MET A 369 35.28 -24.99 -13.40
CA MET A 369 34.26 -24.13 -14.00
C MET A 369 33.49 -23.38 -12.92
N ILE A 370 33.15 -24.05 -11.81
CA ILE A 370 32.49 -23.44 -10.65
C ILE A 370 33.37 -22.32 -10.07
N THR A 371 34.65 -22.61 -9.78
CA THR A 371 35.59 -21.59 -9.28
C THR A 371 35.78 -20.41 -10.24
N TYR A 372 35.69 -20.63 -11.56
CA TYR A 372 35.70 -19.54 -12.53
C TYR A 372 34.44 -18.67 -12.41
N CYS A 373 33.26 -19.27 -12.31
CA CYS A 373 31.99 -18.55 -12.14
C CYS A 373 31.94 -17.79 -10.80
N GLU A 374 32.45 -18.37 -9.72
CA GLU A 374 32.60 -17.72 -8.41
C GLU A 374 33.55 -16.52 -8.49
N LYS A 375 34.68 -16.65 -9.20
CA LYS A 375 35.61 -15.52 -9.41
C LYS A 375 34.94 -14.39 -10.21
N GLN A 376 34.10 -14.73 -11.19
CA GLN A 376 33.40 -13.73 -11.97
C GLN A 376 32.28 -13.06 -11.17
N ALA A 377 31.57 -13.79 -10.31
CA ALA A 377 30.58 -13.26 -9.38
C ALA A 377 31.21 -12.35 -8.32
N ASN A 378 32.44 -12.66 -7.86
CA ASN A 378 33.21 -11.85 -6.91
C ASN A 378 34.12 -10.79 -7.57
N SER A 379 34.04 -10.62 -8.89
CA SER A 379 34.77 -9.58 -9.61
C SER A 379 34.09 -8.22 -9.49
N LYS A 380 34.77 -7.13 -9.90
CA LYS A 380 34.18 -5.77 -9.88
C LYS A 380 32.89 -5.65 -10.69
N ASP A 381 32.72 -6.49 -11.71
CA ASP A 381 31.57 -6.48 -12.61
C ASP A 381 30.41 -7.38 -12.14
N GLN A 382 30.60 -8.15 -11.05
CA GLN A 382 29.58 -8.99 -10.39
C GLN A 382 28.65 -9.77 -11.34
N LYS A 383 29.20 -10.50 -12.32
CA LYS A 383 28.36 -11.25 -13.28
C LYS A 383 27.91 -12.57 -12.66
N HIS A 384 26.62 -12.68 -12.41
CA HIS A 384 25.95 -13.87 -11.91
C HIS A 384 25.27 -14.63 -13.05
N ILE A 385 25.17 -15.95 -12.93
CA ILE A 385 24.34 -16.75 -13.82
C ILE A 385 22.89 -16.65 -13.34
N GLU A 386 22.02 -16.07 -14.17
CA GLU A 386 20.58 -16.02 -13.90
C GLU A 386 19.95 -17.37 -14.25
N SER A 387 19.74 -18.21 -13.24
CA SER A 387 19.11 -19.53 -13.38
C SER A 387 18.36 -19.90 -12.10
N GLN A 388 17.16 -20.48 -12.25
CA GLN A 388 16.37 -21.02 -11.13
C GLN A 388 17.04 -22.22 -10.44
N PHE A 389 18.11 -22.77 -11.02
CA PHE A 389 18.83 -23.94 -10.52
C PHE A 389 20.17 -23.60 -9.86
N ILE A 390 20.56 -22.33 -9.80
CA ILE A 390 21.84 -21.88 -9.24
C ILE A 390 21.56 -20.74 -8.26
N SER A 391 22.04 -20.89 -7.03
CA SER A 391 21.99 -19.85 -5.99
C SER A 391 23.41 -19.51 -5.56
N TYR A 392 23.66 -18.24 -5.27
CA TYR A 392 24.95 -17.76 -4.76
C TYR A 392 24.79 -17.44 -3.26
N GLU A 393 25.51 -18.20 -2.43
CA GLU A 393 25.50 -18.00 -0.97
C GLU A 393 26.76 -17.24 -0.52
N ALA A 394 26.61 -16.34 0.46
CA ALA A 394 27.71 -15.53 0.95
C ALA A 394 28.54 -16.29 2.00
N ASP A 395 29.77 -16.70 1.65
CA ASP A 395 30.77 -17.21 2.62
C ASP A 395 31.44 -16.04 3.35
N VAL A 396 30.86 -15.63 4.50
CA VAL A 396 31.39 -14.56 5.35
C VAL A 396 32.34 -15.15 6.38
N LYS A 397 33.64 -14.87 6.25
CA LYS A 397 34.66 -15.15 7.28
C LYS A 397 35.10 -13.86 7.95
N ALA A 398 35.14 -13.86 9.29
CA ALA A 398 35.65 -12.75 10.08
C ALA A 398 37.13 -12.50 9.74
N LYS A 399 37.52 -11.22 9.70
CA LYS A 399 38.92 -10.81 9.51
C LYS A 399 39.76 -11.02 10.76
#